data_AF-A0A3B9J3W5-F1
#
_entry.id   AF-A0A3B9J3W5-F1
#
_cell.length_a   1.000
_cell.length_b   1.000
_cell.length_c   1.000
_cell.angle_alpha   90.00
_cell.angle_beta   90.00
_cell.angle_gamma   90.00
#
_symmetry.space_group_name_H-M   'P 1'
#
loop_
_entity.id
_entity.type
_entity.pdbx_description
1 polymer ?
#
loop_
_entity_poly.entity_id
_entity_poly.type
_entity_poly.pdbx_seq_one_letter_code
_entity_poly.pdbx_strand_id
1 'polypeptide(L)' 'MGGSTDLIAGNTPEAIGGMQNALGDLRHCEIIDGAGHWLQQECASEVNTALLAFLESLD' A
#
# COMPACT_ATOMS: atom_id res chain seq x y z
N MET A 1 0.78 0.30 -0.76
CA MET A 1 0.01 0.36 0.50
C MET A 1 -1.44 0.05 0.19
N GLY A 2 -2.20 -0.56 1.10
CA GLY A 2 -3.62 -0.88 0.92
C GLY A 2 -4.37 -0.90 2.26
N GLY A 3 -5.70 -0.82 2.24
CA GLY A 3 -6.53 -1.00 3.43
C GLY A 3 -7.00 -2.44 3.60
N SER A 4 -7.05 -2.97 4.83
CA SER A 4 -7.48 -4.36 5.10
C SER A 4 -8.98 -4.60 4.84
N THR A 5 -9.77 -3.53 4.75
CA THR A 5 -11.22 -3.60 4.49
C THR A 5 -11.60 -3.10 3.08
N ASP A 6 -10.62 -2.80 2.23
CA ASP A 6 -10.87 -2.42 0.84
C ASP A 6 -11.28 -3.64 0.00
N LEU A 7 -12.58 -3.74 -0.27
CA LEU A 7 -13.17 -4.84 -1.05
C LEU A 7 -13.03 -4.66 -2.57
N ILE A 8 -12.51 -3.52 -3.05
CA ILE A 8 -12.47 -3.16 -4.48
C ILE A 8 -11.04 -3.17 -5.01
N ALA A 9 -10.04 -2.77 -4.22
CA ALA A 9 -8.64 -2.72 -4.68
C ALA A 9 -8.00 -4.10 -4.93
N GLY A 10 -8.69 -5.19 -4.59
CA GLY A 10 -8.16 -6.54 -4.82
C GLY A 10 -6.94 -6.87 -3.96
N ASN A 11 -6.87 -6.28 -2.75
CA ASN A 11 -5.81 -6.51 -1.75
C ASN A 11 -5.91 -7.91 -1.10
N THR A 12 -6.19 -8.96 -1.87
CA THR A 12 -6.20 -10.32 -1.33
C THR A 12 -4.75 -10.77 -1.04
N PRO A 13 -4.53 -11.67 -0.07
CA PRO A 13 -3.20 -12.20 0.21
C PRO A 13 -2.50 -12.78 -1.02
N GLU A 14 -3.26 -13.46 -1.90
CA GLU A 14 -2.73 -14.05 -3.13
C GLU A 14 -2.28 -12.98 -4.13
N ALA A 15 -3.07 -11.92 -4.32
CA ALA A 15 -2.73 -10.84 -5.24
C ALA A 15 -1.52 -10.04 -4.74
N ILE A 16 -1.46 -9.75 -3.44
CA ILE A 16 -0.32 -9.09 -2.80
C ILE A 16 0.95 -9.94 -2.94
N GLY A 17 0.86 -11.24 -2.64
CA GLY A 17 1.99 -12.15 -2.79
C GLY A 17 2.45 -12.28 -4.25
N GLY A 18 1.51 -12.31 -5.20
CA GLY A 18 1.81 -12.30 -6.63
C GLY A 18 2.56 -11.03 -7.06
N MET A 19 2.10 -9.87 -6.60
CA MET A 19 2.77 -8.58 -6.84
C MET A 19 4.19 -8.56 -6.24
N GLN A 20 4.37 -9.00 -5.00
CA GLN A 20 5.67 -9.06 -4.32
C GLN A 20 6.67 -9.94 -5.07
N ASN A 21 6.22 -11.06 -5.63
CA ASN A 21 7.06 -11.95 -6.42
C ASN A 21 7.39 -11.39 -7.82
N ALA A 22 6.48 -10.64 -8.43
CA ALA A 22 6.63 -10.15 -9.80
C ALA A 22 7.43 -8.84 -9.91
N LEU A 23 7.41 -8.00 -8.87
CA LEU A 23 8.04 -6.68 -8.87
C LEU A 23 9.44 -6.74 -8.26
N GLY A 24 10.47 -6.86 -9.11
CA GLY A 24 11.87 -7.02 -8.69
C GLY A 24 12.52 -5.83 -7.96
N ASP A 25 11.88 -4.65 -7.96
CA ASP A 25 12.29 -3.47 -7.17
C ASP A 25 11.09 -2.92 -6.36
N LEU A 26 10.25 -3.79 -5.82
CA LEU A 26 9.20 -3.37 -4.90
C LEU A 26 9.81 -2.90 -3.58
N ARG A 27 9.77 -1.58 -3.33
CA ARG A 27 10.44 -0.97 -2.16
C ARG A 27 9.59 -0.86 -0.90
N HIS A 28 8.26 -0.89 -1.03
CA HIS A 28 7.34 -0.80 0.11
C HIS A 28 6.04 -1.53 -0.17
N CYS A 29 5.59 -2.34 0.78
CA CYS A 29 4.31 -3.04 0.73
C CYS A 29 3.75 -3.15 2.15
N GLU A 30 2.62 -2.51 2.39
CA GLU A 30 2.01 -2.36 3.71
C GLU A 30 0.49 -2.40 3.58
N ILE A 31 -0.17 -3.08 4.51
CA ILE A 31 -1.62 -3.09 4.64
C ILE A 31 -1.98 -2.44 5.98
N ILE A 32 -2.77 -1.35 5.93
CA ILE A 32 -3.24 -0.63 7.12
C ILE A 32 -4.52 -1.31 7.61
N ASP A 33 -4.49 -1.80 8.84
CA ASP A 33 -5.64 -2.46 9.43
C ASP A 33 -6.80 -1.50 9.67
N GLY A 34 -8.02 -1.93 9.34
CA GLY A 34 -9.25 -1.17 9.49
C GLY A 34 -9.52 -0.13 8.40
N ALA A 35 -8.54 0.21 7.55
CA ALA A 35 -8.73 1.16 6.47
C ALA A 35 -9.49 0.54 5.27
N GLY A 36 -10.34 1.33 4.65
CA GLY A 36 -11.17 0.96 3.50
C GLY A 36 -10.63 1.45 2.17
N HIS A 37 -11.55 1.64 1.23
CA HIS A 37 -11.24 1.97 -0.16
C HIS A 37 -10.63 3.36 -0.34
N TRP A 38 -10.97 4.31 0.53
CA TRP A 38 -10.53 5.68 0.42
C TRP A 38 -9.28 5.92 1.27
N LEU A 39 -8.30 5.02 1.18
CA LEU A 39 -7.12 4.93 2.05
C LEU A 39 -6.42 6.29 2.26
N GLN A 40 -6.22 7.08 1.21
CA GLN A 40 -5.58 8.40 1.28
C GLN A 40 -6.43 9.49 1.95
N GLN A 41 -7.74 9.27 2.11
CA GLN A 41 -8.62 10.12 2.91
C GLN A 41 -8.74 9.59 4.34
N GLU A 42 -8.84 8.27 4.52
CA GLU A 42 -9.00 7.61 5.82
C GLU A 42 -7.71 7.63 6.66
N CYS A 43 -6.55 7.48 6.01
CA CYS A 43 -5.22 7.42 6.62
C CYS A 43 -4.26 8.40 5.92
N ALA A 44 -4.68 9.66 5.77
CA ALA A 44 -3.98 10.66 4.98
C ALA A 44 -2.52 10.88 5.45
N SER A 45 -2.29 10.91 6.75
CA SER A 45 -0.96 11.15 7.33
C SER A 45 -0.01 9.99 7.01
N GLU A 46 -0.45 8.75 7.23
CA GLU A 46 0.29 7.53 7.00
C GLU A 46 0.66 7.38 5.52
N VAL A 47 -0.32 7.62 4.64
CA VAL A 47 -0.10 7.59 3.18
C VAL A 47 0.89 8.67 2.77
N ASN A 48 0.71 9.92 3.23
CA ASN A 48 1.63 11.01 2.88
C ASN A 48 3.05 10.73 3.38
N THR A 49 3.22 10.25 4.61
CA THR A 49 4.53 9.91 5.17
C THR A 49 5.22 8.82 4.35
N ALA A 50 4.52 7.74 4.00
CA ALA A 50 5.09 6.66 3.23
C ALA A 50 5.42 7.07 1.78
N LEU A 51 4.58 7.91 1.15
CA LEU A 51 4.85 8.47 -0.17
C LEU A 51 6.09 9.36 -0.16
N LEU A 52 6.21 10.26 0.80
CA LEU A 52 7.38 11.14 0.93
C LEU A 52 8.65 10.32 1.18
N ALA A 53 8.61 9.35 2.10
CA ALA A 53 9.75 8.47 2.37
C ALA A 53 10.18 7.66 1.13
N PHE A 54 9.21 7.17 0.33
CA PHE A 54 9.51 6.51 -0.93
C PHE A 54 10.20 7.48 -1.91
N LEU A 55 9.63 8.67 -2.12
CA LEU A 55 10.17 9.66 -3.06
C LEU A 55 11.58 10.14 -2.67
N GLU A 56 11.84 10.35 -1.38
CA GLU A 56 13.16 10.72 -0.85
C GLU A 56 14.20 9.61 -1.04
N SER A 57 13.77 8.35 -1.22
CA SER A 57 14.66 7.21 -1.48
C SER A 57 15.02 6.99 -2.96
N LEU A 58 14.46 7.82 -3.87
CA LEU A 58 14.72 7.73 -5.30
C LEU A 58 15.89 8.63 -5.69
N ASP A 59 16.85 8.08 -6.41
CA ASP A 59 17.97 8.79 -7.04
C ASP A 59 17.61 9.30 -8.43
#